data_AF-A0A6L9Z428-F1
#
_entry.id   AF-A0A6L9Z428-F1
#
_cell.length_a   1.000
_cell.length_b   1.000
_cell.length_c   1.000
_cell.angle_alpha   90.00
_cell.angle_beta   90.00
_cell.angle_gamma   90.00
#
_symmetry.space_group_name_H-M   'P 1'
#
loop_
_entity.id
_entity.type
_entity.pdbx_description
1 polymer ?
#
loop_
_entity_poly.entity_id
_entity_poly.type
_entity_poly.pdbx_seq_one_letter_code
_entity_poly.pdbx_strand_id
1 'polypeptide(L)'
;MEFNNLFEVLKYIPLSILIVLFYLIIAMGRGISAIGKLFIIIPPEFVIGIFIVILFGYTIYAVFYAPSKNRLFEKITPLLVALMPIIVQDKLKEDDYNTKKEKASPIPSQPPTIIIPELQLDEIKPLPPRPPLPTKAFVNTTPSVKKSNHYPLKDIENPQTRVTKQSPSQAVRKYYSMLNNRQYSQTWDLLSPDFKIKHSKDNFYGYKTWWNKVDWIVIDKIKPIRQEGNRAIVKISLTYQLKNGCTIEDYNKIFHLVFKENTNSWILDDKLKGGSAPNCRSQGEANATIVTTDPTEPIKNVRSSPNTDGDNIVKKIRIGSRVEVLKEGRDRTNHRWYKIYDPSSEIRGWIAGQFVERD
;
A
#
# COMPACT_ATOMS: atom_id res chain seq x y z
N MET A 1 18.77 -24.99 -7.94
CA MET A 1 19.76 -24.52 -8.92
C MET A 1 19.50 -23.02 -9.08
N GLU A 2 20.36 -22.18 -8.48
CA GLU A 2 20.11 -20.75 -8.34
C GLU A 2 20.35 -20.01 -9.66
N PHE A 3 19.42 -19.13 -10.04
CA PHE A 3 19.45 -18.33 -11.28
C PHE A 3 20.71 -17.46 -11.43
N ASN A 4 21.40 -17.16 -10.33
CA ASN A 4 22.60 -16.32 -10.32
C ASN A 4 23.81 -16.98 -11.01
N ASN A 5 23.86 -18.32 -11.10
CA ASN A 5 24.95 -19.01 -11.82
C ASN A 5 24.78 -19.01 -13.35
N LEU A 6 23.58 -18.74 -13.86
CA LEU A 6 23.34 -18.77 -15.30
C LEU A 6 24.00 -17.57 -16.01
N PHE A 7 24.01 -16.40 -15.38
CA PHE A 7 24.61 -15.18 -15.95
C PHE A 7 26.14 -15.21 -15.99
N GLU A 8 26.79 -15.86 -15.02
CA GLU A 8 28.25 -16.03 -15.05
C GLU A 8 28.69 -16.98 -16.16
N VAL A 9 27.93 -18.05 -16.40
CA VAL A 9 28.23 -18.99 -17.50
C VAL A 9 28.04 -18.32 -18.87
N LEU A 10 27.05 -17.44 -19.02
CA LEU A 10 26.76 -16.74 -20.28
C LEU A 10 27.87 -15.76 -20.72
N LYS A 11 28.70 -15.26 -19.81
CA LYS A 11 29.83 -14.36 -20.15
C LYS A 11 30.90 -15.04 -20.99
N TYR A 12 31.04 -16.36 -20.89
CA TYR A 12 32.10 -17.12 -21.55
C TYR A 12 31.69 -17.68 -22.91
N ILE A 13 30.43 -17.51 -23.32
CA ILE A 13 29.95 -18.01 -24.61
C ILE A 13 30.20 -16.93 -25.68
N PRO A 14 31.00 -17.21 -26.72
CA PRO A 14 31.19 -16.30 -27.84
C PRO A 14 29.87 -15.89 -28.48
N LEU A 15 29.74 -14.61 -28.85
CA LEU A 15 28.53 -14.05 -29.43
C LEU A 15 28.05 -14.80 -30.70
N SER A 16 28.98 -15.35 -31.48
CA SER A 16 28.67 -16.17 -32.65
C SER A 16 27.89 -17.44 -32.29
N ILE A 17 28.19 -18.07 -31.15
CA ILE A 17 27.50 -19.27 -30.66
C ILE A 17 26.09 -18.90 -30.18
N LEU A 18 25.92 -17.76 -29.50
CA LEU A 18 24.61 -17.24 -29.10
C LEU A 18 23.72 -16.94 -30.31
N ILE A 19 24.30 -16.35 -31.37
CA ILE A 19 23.58 -16.07 -32.63
C ILE A 19 23.17 -17.37 -33.32
N VAL A 20 24.05 -18.37 -33.39
CA VAL A 20 23.75 -19.69 -33.97
C VAL A 20 22.66 -20.42 -33.17
N LEU A 21 22.72 -20.39 -31.83
CA LEU A 21 21.68 -20.95 -30.96
C LEU A 21 20.33 -20.23 -31.15
N PHE A 22 20.34 -18.92 -31.31
CA PHE A 22 19.14 -18.13 -31.60
C PHE A 22 18.53 -18.49 -32.96
N TYR A 23 19.35 -18.62 -34.00
CA TYR A 23 18.88 -19.08 -35.31
C TYR A 23 18.40 -20.53 -35.29
N LEU A 24 19.01 -21.40 -34.48
CA LEU A 24 18.52 -22.77 -34.24
C LEU A 24 17.16 -22.77 -33.54
N ILE A 25 16.93 -21.91 -32.55
CA ILE A 25 15.62 -21.77 -31.88
C ILE A 25 14.55 -21.27 -32.86
N ILE A 26 14.88 -20.32 -33.73
CA ILE A 26 13.97 -19.82 -34.77
C ILE A 26 13.72 -20.89 -35.86
N ALA A 27 14.76 -21.61 -36.28
CA ALA A 27 14.66 -22.67 -37.27
C ALA A 27 13.85 -23.86 -36.73
N MET A 28 14.04 -24.24 -35.46
CA MET A 28 13.20 -25.22 -34.78
C MET A 28 11.75 -24.73 -34.62
N GLY A 29 11.55 -23.43 -34.40
CA GLY A 29 10.22 -22.80 -34.36
C GLY A 29 9.47 -22.80 -35.71
N ARG A 30 10.18 -22.95 -36.84
CA ARG A 30 9.58 -23.01 -38.19
C ARG A 30 9.38 -24.43 -38.73
N GLY A 31 9.85 -25.46 -38.03
CA GLY A 31 9.84 -26.84 -38.49
C GLY A 31 8.95 -27.82 -37.71
N ILE A 32 8.20 -27.40 -36.69
CA ILE A 32 7.50 -28.33 -35.80
C ILE A 32 5.98 -28.09 -35.83
N SER A 33 5.32 -28.76 -36.77
CA SER A 33 3.85 -28.88 -36.85
C SER A 33 3.24 -29.76 -35.72
N ALA A 34 4.07 -30.34 -34.84
CA ALA A 34 3.62 -31.38 -33.89
C ALA A 34 3.75 -31.04 -32.39
N ILE A 35 4.06 -29.81 -31.98
CA ILE A 35 4.06 -29.40 -30.56
C ILE A 35 3.13 -28.18 -30.38
N GLY A 36 1.86 -28.35 -30.73
CA GLY A 36 0.82 -27.32 -30.63
C GLY A 36 0.23 -27.10 -29.23
N LYS A 37 0.93 -27.44 -28.14
CA LYS A 37 0.35 -27.34 -26.77
C LYS A 37 1.23 -26.72 -25.67
N LEU A 38 2.46 -26.29 -25.94
CA LEU A 38 3.28 -25.62 -24.90
C LEU A 38 3.50 -24.12 -25.08
N PHE A 39 3.18 -23.54 -26.26
CA PHE A 39 3.36 -22.11 -26.54
C PHE A 39 2.09 -21.24 -26.39
N ILE A 40 1.00 -21.79 -25.84
CA ILE A 40 -0.28 -21.06 -25.64
C ILE A 40 -0.28 -20.22 -24.34
N ILE A 41 0.76 -20.28 -23.51
CA ILE A 41 0.72 -19.71 -22.15
C ILE A 41 1.37 -18.32 -22.05
N ILE A 42 2.18 -17.89 -23.02
CA ILE A 42 2.81 -16.56 -22.96
C ILE A 42 2.06 -15.64 -23.92
N PRO A 43 1.31 -14.64 -23.41
CA PRO A 43 0.67 -13.63 -24.25
C PRO A 43 1.73 -12.97 -25.14
N PRO A 44 1.43 -12.67 -26.42
CA PRO A 44 2.39 -12.02 -27.32
C PRO A 44 2.94 -10.71 -26.76
N GLU A 45 2.17 -10.02 -25.91
CA GLU A 45 2.57 -8.82 -25.16
C GLU A 45 3.79 -9.06 -24.23
N PHE A 46 3.89 -10.24 -23.60
CA PHE A 46 4.99 -10.59 -22.71
C PHE A 46 6.29 -10.86 -23.48
N VAL A 47 6.18 -11.43 -24.68
CA VAL A 47 7.35 -11.64 -25.56
C VAL A 47 7.95 -10.30 -25.97
N ILE A 48 7.09 -9.32 -26.31
CA ILE A 48 7.49 -7.94 -26.63
C ILE A 48 8.13 -7.28 -25.41
N GLY A 49 7.55 -7.42 -24.22
CA GLY A 49 8.10 -6.88 -22.97
C GLY A 49 9.49 -7.43 -22.63
N ILE A 50 9.70 -8.74 -22.77
CA ILE A 50 11.01 -9.38 -22.57
C ILE A 50 12.02 -8.85 -23.59
N PHE A 51 11.61 -8.69 -24.85
CA PHE A 51 12.47 -8.16 -25.90
C PHE A 51 12.92 -6.73 -25.61
N ILE A 52 12.01 -5.87 -25.10
CA ILE A 52 12.31 -4.49 -24.70
C ILE A 52 13.31 -4.47 -23.53
N VAL A 53 13.12 -5.31 -22.52
CA VAL A 53 14.03 -5.38 -21.36
C VAL A 53 15.43 -5.84 -21.78
N ILE A 54 15.53 -6.83 -22.67
CA ILE A 54 16.81 -7.31 -23.20
C ILE A 54 17.49 -6.23 -24.04
N LEU A 55 16.74 -5.54 -24.92
CA LEU A 55 17.27 -4.43 -25.72
C LEU A 55 17.77 -3.29 -24.83
N PHE A 56 16.99 -2.93 -23.81
CA PHE A 56 17.31 -1.84 -22.89
C PHE A 56 18.54 -2.16 -22.05
N GLY A 57 18.60 -3.39 -21.50
CA GLY A 57 19.76 -3.90 -20.77
C GLY A 57 21.02 -3.94 -21.65
N TYR A 58 20.88 -4.33 -22.92
CA TYR A 58 21.98 -4.32 -23.88
C TYR A 58 22.46 -2.89 -24.20
N THR A 59 21.56 -1.91 -24.36
CA THR A 59 21.95 -0.50 -24.53
C THR A 59 22.69 0.05 -23.32
N ILE A 60 22.23 -0.24 -22.09
CA ILE A 60 22.92 0.20 -20.87
C ILE A 60 24.30 -0.47 -20.82
N TYR A 61 24.38 -1.78 -21.03
CA TYR A 61 25.65 -2.50 -21.04
C TYR A 61 26.62 -1.94 -22.08
N ALA A 62 26.17 -1.67 -23.30
CA ALA A 62 26.99 -1.10 -24.37
C ALA A 62 27.47 0.31 -24.04
N VAL A 63 26.65 1.14 -23.38
CA VAL A 63 27.03 2.50 -22.96
C VAL A 63 28.10 2.48 -21.87
N PHE A 64 28.04 1.54 -20.92
CA PHE A 64 28.94 1.53 -19.77
C PHE A 64 30.21 0.68 -19.97
N TYR A 65 30.17 -0.34 -20.84
CA TYR A 65 31.23 -1.37 -20.87
C TYR A 65 31.87 -1.59 -22.24
N ALA A 66 31.42 -0.98 -23.33
CA ALA A 66 32.06 -1.12 -24.65
C ALA A 66 33.14 -0.04 -24.86
N PRO A 67 34.45 -0.39 -24.96
CA PRO A 67 35.54 0.59 -25.03
C PRO A 67 35.71 1.28 -26.40
N SER A 68 34.92 0.92 -27.42
CA SER A 68 35.13 1.38 -28.80
C SER A 68 33.96 2.24 -29.35
N LYS A 69 34.13 3.56 -29.19
CA LYS A 69 33.62 4.71 -29.97
C LYS A 69 32.20 4.64 -30.59
N ASN A 70 31.33 5.53 -30.10
CA ASN A 70 30.26 6.38 -30.69
C ASN A 70 29.61 6.11 -32.07
N ARG A 71 30.19 5.33 -32.99
CA ARG A 71 29.65 5.08 -34.35
C ARG A 71 28.39 4.23 -34.38
N LEU A 72 28.15 3.38 -33.38
CA LEU A 72 26.93 2.57 -33.32
C LEU A 72 25.74 3.41 -32.81
N PHE A 73 26.00 4.32 -31.87
CA PHE A 73 24.98 5.19 -31.28
C PHE A 73 24.38 6.11 -32.33
N GLU A 74 25.21 6.74 -33.18
CA GLU A 74 24.74 7.60 -34.29
C GLU A 74 23.83 6.88 -35.31
N LYS A 75 23.97 5.55 -35.47
CA LYS A 75 23.12 4.77 -36.38
C LYS A 75 21.80 4.32 -35.75
N ILE A 76 21.76 4.13 -34.43
CA ILE A 76 20.59 3.57 -33.73
C ILE A 76 19.65 4.67 -33.25
N THR A 77 20.16 5.84 -32.87
CA THR A 77 19.34 6.98 -32.41
C THR A 77 18.23 7.39 -33.41
N PRO A 78 18.49 7.56 -34.72
CA PRO A 78 17.43 7.94 -35.66
C PRO A 78 16.35 6.85 -35.82
N LEU A 79 16.71 5.57 -35.66
CA LEU A 79 15.74 4.46 -35.71
C LEU A 79 14.81 4.47 -34.50
N LEU A 80 15.34 4.73 -33.29
CA LEU A 80 14.55 4.86 -32.07
C LEU A 80 13.62 6.08 -32.10
N VAL A 81 14.10 7.21 -32.62
CA VAL A 81 13.29 8.43 -32.78
C VAL A 81 12.18 8.23 -33.83
N ALA A 82 12.44 7.46 -34.90
CA ALA A 82 11.43 7.15 -35.92
C ALA A 82 10.33 6.19 -35.44
N LEU A 83 10.60 5.37 -34.40
CA LEU A 83 9.63 4.42 -33.85
C LEU A 83 8.72 5.02 -32.76
N MET A 84 9.12 6.14 -32.13
CA MET A 84 8.32 6.83 -31.10
C MET A 84 6.90 7.23 -31.55
N PRO A 85 6.65 7.76 -32.77
CA PRO A 85 5.31 8.13 -33.20
C PRO A 85 4.36 6.93 -33.36
N ILE A 86 4.89 5.76 -33.71
CA ILE A 86 4.09 4.53 -33.92
C ILE A 86 3.55 4.02 -32.58
N ILE A 87 4.37 4.08 -31.52
CA ILE A 87 3.97 3.69 -30.16
C ILE A 87 2.94 4.67 -29.57
N VAL A 88 3.03 5.96 -29.93
CA VAL A 88 2.08 6.99 -29.45
C VAL A 88 0.74 6.94 -30.21
N GLN A 89 0.74 6.61 -31.50
CA GLN A 89 -0.49 6.48 -32.31
C GLN A 89 -1.34 5.26 -31.93
N ASP A 90 -0.72 4.16 -31.48
CA ASP A 90 -1.46 2.97 -31.05
C ASP A 90 -2.25 3.22 -29.76
N LYS A 91 -1.72 4.05 -28.86
CA LYS A 91 -2.45 4.50 -27.65
C LYS A 91 -3.64 5.42 -27.93
N LEU A 92 -3.63 6.20 -29.00
CA LEU A 92 -4.73 7.11 -29.33
C LEU A 92 -5.92 6.40 -29.99
N LYS A 93 -5.71 5.22 -30.61
CA LYS A 93 -6.79 4.42 -31.21
C LYS A 93 -7.60 3.62 -30.20
N GLU A 94 -7.04 3.34 -29.03
CA GLU A 94 -7.71 2.59 -27.97
C GLU A 94 -8.80 3.43 -27.26
N ASP A 95 -8.61 4.76 -27.20
CA ASP A 95 -9.59 5.70 -26.63
C ASP A 95 -10.81 5.92 -27.56
N ASP A 96 -10.64 5.78 -28.87
CA ASP A 96 -11.70 5.98 -29.87
C ASP A 96 -12.66 4.76 -29.96
N TYR A 97 -12.15 3.55 -29.65
CA TYR A 97 -12.96 2.32 -29.63
C TYR A 97 -13.95 2.27 -28.45
N ASN A 98 -13.59 2.85 -27.29
CA ASN A 98 -14.48 2.93 -26.13
C ASN A 98 -15.58 3.99 -26.27
N THR A 99 -15.38 5.01 -27.11
CA THR A 99 -16.36 6.10 -27.34
C THR A 99 -17.47 5.69 -28.32
N LYS A 100 -17.24 4.69 -29.18
CA LYS A 100 -18.18 4.31 -30.25
C LYS A 100 -19.24 3.27 -29.85
N LYS A 101 -19.22 2.74 -28.63
CA LYS A 101 -20.13 1.66 -28.18
C LYS A 101 -21.38 2.16 -27.43
N GLU A 102 -21.55 3.47 -27.27
CA GLU A 102 -22.69 4.09 -26.58
C GLU A 102 -23.51 4.99 -27.54
N LYS A 103 -23.96 4.45 -28.68
CA LYS A 103 -24.93 5.17 -29.53
C LYS A 103 -25.80 4.23 -30.36
N ALA A 104 -26.90 3.75 -29.77
CA ALA A 104 -28.10 3.33 -30.50
C ALA A 104 -29.32 3.15 -29.56
N SER A 105 -30.08 4.23 -29.32
CA SER A 105 -31.55 4.20 -29.22
C SER A 105 -32.14 5.61 -29.33
N PRO A 106 -33.33 5.78 -29.95
CA PRO A 106 -33.83 7.09 -30.35
C PRO A 106 -34.56 7.81 -29.20
N ILE A 107 -34.30 9.11 -29.10
CA ILE A 107 -34.94 10.06 -28.17
C ILE A 107 -36.28 10.54 -28.77
N PRO A 108 -37.41 10.48 -28.05
CA PRO A 108 -38.56 11.33 -28.36
C PRO A 108 -38.37 12.75 -27.77
N SER A 109 -38.81 13.73 -28.56
CA SER A 109 -38.65 15.17 -28.35
C SER A 109 -39.29 15.74 -27.07
N GLN A 110 -38.55 16.72 -26.52
CA GLN A 110 -38.90 17.80 -25.57
C GLN A 110 -39.15 17.45 -24.08
N PRO A 111 -38.29 17.95 -23.16
CA PRO A 111 -38.60 18.00 -21.74
C PRO A 111 -39.47 19.24 -21.41
N PRO A 112 -40.40 19.15 -20.44
CA PRO A 112 -41.14 20.30 -19.97
C PRO A 112 -40.21 21.29 -19.25
N THR A 113 -40.37 22.58 -19.55
CA THR A 113 -39.73 23.67 -18.82
C THR A 113 -40.18 23.66 -17.36
N ILE A 114 -39.31 23.20 -16.46
CA ILE A 114 -39.49 23.32 -15.01
C ILE A 114 -38.96 24.70 -14.60
N ILE A 115 -39.88 25.59 -14.17
CA ILE A 115 -39.54 26.84 -13.51
C ILE A 115 -39.08 26.48 -12.09
N ILE A 116 -37.77 26.54 -11.84
CA ILE A 116 -37.20 26.40 -10.50
C ILE A 116 -37.17 27.81 -9.87
N PRO A 117 -37.77 28.03 -8.69
CA PRO A 117 -37.60 29.28 -7.97
C PRO A 117 -36.13 29.46 -7.57
N GLU A 118 -35.57 30.61 -7.92
CA GLU A 118 -34.23 31.04 -7.53
C GLU A 118 -34.16 31.16 -6.00
N LEU A 119 -33.62 30.12 -5.36
CA LEU A 119 -33.32 30.11 -3.93
C LEU A 119 -32.22 31.15 -3.67
N GLN A 120 -32.60 32.25 -3.02
CA GLN A 120 -31.65 33.26 -2.57
C GLN A 120 -30.65 32.60 -1.60
N LEU A 121 -29.38 32.63 -2.01
CA LEU A 121 -28.26 32.12 -1.27
C LEU A 121 -27.90 33.15 -0.18
N ASP A 122 -28.50 32.99 1.00
CA ASP A 122 -28.09 33.77 2.16
C ASP A 122 -26.64 33.46 2.54
N GLU A 123 -25.89 34.54 2.75
CA GLU A 123 -24.48 34.62 3.11
C GLU A 123 -24.12 33.68 4.28
N ILE A 124 -23.33 32.64 4.00
CA ILE A 124 -22.88 31.67 5.01
C ILE A 124 -21.88 32.35 5.96
N LYS A 125 -22.35 32.73 7.15
CA LYS A 125 -21.48 33.09 8.29
C LYS A 125 -20.52 31.92 8.60
N PRO A 126 -19.23 32.21 8.87
CA PRO A 126 -18.27 31.17 9.25
C PRO A 126 -18.74 30.41 10.49
N LEU A 127 -18.72 29.07 10.44
CA LEU A 127 -19.07 28.24 11.57
C LEU A 127 -18.16 28.56 12.77
N PRO A 128 -18.72 28.62 14.00
CA PRO A 128 -17.92 28.82 15.19
C PRO A 128 -16.91 27.67 15.37
N PRO A 129 -15.72 27.95 15.93
CA PRO A 129 -14.73 26.92 16.24
C PRO A 129 -15.36 25.85 17.14
N ARG A 130 -15.21 24.56 16.74
CA ARG A 130 -15.75 23.42 17.46
C ARG A 130 -15.25 23.45 18.92
N PRO A 131 -16.12 23.26 19.93
CA PRO A 131 -15.71 23.25 21.33
C PRO A 131 -14.64 22.16 21.58
N PRO A 132 -13.65 22.41 22.45
CA PRO A 132 -12.74 21.35 22.89
C PRO A 132 -13.54 20.23 23.55
N LEU A 133 -13.30 18.98 23.13
CA LEU A 133 -13.88 17.78 23.76
C LEU A 133 -13.56 17.80 25.26
N PRO A 134 -14.50 17.37 26.14
CA PRO A 134 -14.30 17.38 27.58
C PRO A 134 -13.05 16.56 27.95
N THR A 135 -12.05 17.27 28.47
CA THR A 135 -10.88 16.68 29.10
C THR A 135 -11.35 15.93 30.34
N LYS A 136 -11.40 14.60 30.29
CA LYS A 136 -11.55 13.80 31.51
C LYS A 136 -10.35 14.10 32.41
N ALA A 137 -10.61 14.80 33.50
CA ALA A 137 -9.63 15.10 34.53
C ALA A 137 -9.02 13.78 35.06
N PHE A 138 -7.72 13.62 34.88
CA PHE A 138 -6.96 12.60 35.58
C PHE A 138 -6.90 13.00 37.06
N VAL A 139 -7.60 12.24 37.90
CA VAL A 139 -7.46 12.31 39.36
C VAL A 139 -6.07 11.78 39.70
N ASN A 140 -5.16 12.69 40.07
CA ASN A 140 -3.89 12.34 40.69
C ASN A 140 -4.16 11.83 42.11
N THR A 141 -4.20 10.51 42.31
CA THR A 141 -4.07 9.92 43.64
C THR A 141 -2.61 9.87 44.04
N THR A 142 -2.23 10.80 44.91
CA THR A 142 -0.98 10.83 45.67
C THR A 142 -0.86 9.56 46.54
N PRO A 143 0.21 8.74 46.42
CA PRO A 143 0.52 7.74 47.42
C PRO A 143 1.22 8.41 48.62
N SER A 144 0.60 8.25 49.79
CA SER A 144 1.11 8.67 51.09
C SER A 144 2.38 7.90 51.46
N VAL A 145 3.47 8.64 51.66
CA VAL A 145 4.78 8.16 52.09
C VAL A 145 4.77 7.85 53.60
N LYS A 146 5.03 6.60 53.97
CA LYS A 146 5.42 6.24 55.35
C LYS A 146 6.94 6.34 55.51
N LYS A 147 7.33 7.12 56.52
CA LYS A 147 8.69 7.45 56.98
C LYS A 147 9.36 6.25 57.65
N SER A 148 10.65 6.00 57.38
CA SER A 148 11.54 5.23 58.25
C SER A 148 12.98 5.78 58.17
N ASN A 149 13.64 5.84 59.34
CA ASN A 149 14.88 6.56 59.72
C ASN A 149 16.18 5.95 59.14
N HIS A 150 17.13 6.77 58.61
CA HIS A 150 18.46 7.22 59.18
C HIS A 150 19.50 6.09 59.41
N TYR A 151 20.75 6.03 58.87
CA TYR A 151 21.94 6.93 58.69
C TYR A 151 22.92 6.37 57.58
N PRO A 152 24.10 6.96 57.22
CA PRO A 152 24.46 8.31 56.75
C PRO A 152 25.30 8.37 55.43
N LEU A 153 25.51 9.61 54.95
CA LEU A 153 26.17 10.15 53.73
C LEU A 153 27.56 9.62 53.33
N LYS A 154 27.81 9.53 52.01
CA LYS A 154 28.78 10.39 51.27
C LYS A 154 28.61 10.25 49.75
N ASP A 155 28.18 11.32 49.08
CA ASP A 155 28.84 11.88 47.90
C ASP A 155 28.08 13.13 47.41
N ILE A 156 28.81 14.24 47.38
CA ILE A 156 28.39 15.53 46.86
C ILE A 156 28.77 15.52 45.38
N GLU A 157 27.82 15.25 44.49
CA GLU A 157 27.99 15.45 43.05
C GLU A 157 27.07 16.58 42.55
N ASN A 158 27.69 17.75 42.42
CA ASN A 158 27.51 18.82 41.43
C ASN A 158 26.18 18.84 40.61
N PRO A 159 25.34 19.89 40.72
CA PRO A 159 24.14 20.07 39.89
C PRO A 159 24.50 20.62 38.50
N GLN A 160 25.17 19.82 37.68
CA GLN A 160 25.31 20.08 36.24
C GLN A 160 24.18 19.39 35.48
N THR A 161 23.35 20.21 34.84
CA THR A 161 22.33 19.92 33.82
C THR A 161 22.40 18.53 33.17
N ARG A 162 21.73 17.53 33.76
CA ARG A 162 21.35 16.31 33.02
C ARG A 162 20.22 16.68 32.07
N VAL A 163 20.53 16.87 30.79
CA VAL A 163 19.51 16.85 29.74
C VAL A 163 18.86 15.47 29.80
N THR A 164 17.69 15.38 30.44
CA THR A 164 16.99 14.11 30.63
C THR A 164 16.57 13.59 29.27
N LYS A 165 17.31 12.59 28.77
CA LYS A 165 17.03 11.84 27.55
C LYS A 165 15.55 11.47 27.49
N GLN A 166 14.87 11.86 26.42
CA GLN A 166 13.45 11.56 26.20
C GLN A 166 13.21 10.05 26.35
N SER A 167 12.15 9.65 27.07
CA SER A 167 11.83 8.23 27.19
C SER A 167 11.30 7.66 25.86
N PRO A 168 11.50 6.36 25.55
CA PRO A 168 10.95 5.74 24.35
C PRO A 168 9.43 5.94 24.22
N SER A 169 8.71 5.90 25.35
CA SER A 169 7.26 6.11 25.34
C SER A 169 6.89 7.55 24.97
N GLN A 170 7.64 8.54 25.46
CA GLN A 170 7.44 9.93 25.06
C GLN A 170 7.73 10.15 23.57
N ALA A 171 8.72 9.46 23.01
CA ALA A 171 9.02 9.54 21.58
C ALA A 171 7.88 9.02 20.71
N VAL A 172 7.27 7.88 21.08
CA VAL A 172 6.08 7.36 20.39
C VAL A 172 4.90 8.33 20.49
N ARG A 173 4.65 8.92 21.67
CA ARG A 173 3.60 9.96 21.83
C ARG A 173 3.85 11.15 20.93
N LYS A 174 5.10 11.64 20.88
CA LYS A 174 5.52 12.73 20.00
C LYS A 174 5.24 12.39 18.54
N TYR A 175 5.66 11.20 18.07
CA TYR A 175 5.42 10.74 16.71
C TYR A 175 3.94 10.80 16.31
N TYR A 176 3.03 10.24 17.11
CA TYR A 176 1.60 10.27 16.82
C TYR A 176 0.95 11.65 16.98
N SER A 177 1.45 12.50 17.88
CA SER A 177 0.98 13.89 17.97
C SER A 177 1.29 14.69 16.70
N MET A 178 2.48 14.49 16.12
CA MET A 178 2.91 15.15 14.89
C MET A 178 2.09 14.65 13.68
N LEU A 179 1.70 13.37 13.68
CA LEU A 179 0.79 12.81 12.68
C LEU A 179 -0.60 13.44 12.72
N ASN A 180 -1.16 13.59 13.92
CA ASN A 180 -2.42 14.32 14.12
C ASN A 180 -2.33 15.77 13.62
N ASN A 181 -1.16 16.40 13.77
CA ASN A 181 -0.86 17.74 13.25
C ASN A 181 -0.44 17.77 11.77
N ARG A 182 -0.58 16.66 11.03
CA ARG A 182 -0.25 16.54 9.60
C ARG A 182 1.21 16.84 9.24
N GLN A 183 2.12 16.72 10.20
CA GLN A 183 3.56 17.01 10.03
C GLN A 183 4.33 15.84 9.37
N TYR A 184 3.84 15.37 8.21
CA TYR A 184 4.31 14.11 7.62
C TYR A 184 5.78 14.05 7.29
N SER A 185 6.37 15.17 6.84
CA SER A 185 7.81 15.21 6.54
C SER A 185 8.62 14.93 7.81
N GLN A 186 8.27 15.59 8.91
CA GLN A 186 9.01 15.44 10.17
C GLN A 186 8.78 14.05 10.77
N THR A 187 7.57 13.49 10.66
CA THR A 187 7.32 12.13 11.15
C THR A 187 7.97 11.06 10.29
N TRP A 188 8.15 11.31 8.99
CA TRP A 188 8.94 10.46 8.12
C TRP A 188 10.42 10.42 8.54
N ASP A 189 10.98 11.53 9.02
CA ASP A 189 12.36 11.60 9.52
C ASP A 189 12.56 10.88 10.86
N LEU A 190 11.47 10.65 11.59
CA LEU A 190 11.42 9.83 12.81
C LEU A 190 11.32 8.32 12.54
N LEU A 191 11.42 7.88 11.28
CA LEU A 191 11.46 6.48 10.87
C LEU A 191 12.88 6.08 10.45
N SER A 192 13.31 4.87 10.84
CA SER A 192 14.57 4.31 10.34
C SER A 192 14.45 3.97 8.85
N PRO A 193 15.58 3.86 8.12
CA PRO A 193 15.60 3.38 6.75
C PRO A 193 14.89 2.02 6.60
N ASP A 194 15.15 1.09 7.50
CA ASP A 194 14.55 -0.25 7.50
C ASP A 194 13.04 -0.18 7.70
N PHE A 195 12.57 0.69 8.61
CA PHE A 195 11.14 0.92 8.79
C PHE A 195 10.49 1.41 7.50
N LYS A 196 11.12 2.38 6.82
CA LYS A 196 10.61 2.97 5.57
C LYS A 196 10.48 1.89 4.49
N ILE A 197 11.52 1.07 4.29
CA ILE A 197 11.55 -0.01 3.29
C ILE A 197 10.49 -1.08 3.60
N LYS A 198 10.39 -1.51 4.86
CA LYS A 198 9.53 -2.64 5.25
C LYS A 198 8.04 -2.29 5.31
N HIS A 199 7.71 -1.06 5.72
CA HIS A 199 6.33 -0.71 6.11
C HIS A 199 5.69 0.40 5.28
N SER A 200 6.43 1.05 4.39
CA SER A 200 5.92 2.15 3.57
C SER A 200 5.93 1.74 2.10
N LYS A 201 4.79 1.22 1.64
CA LYS A 201 4.57 1.04 0.19
C LYS A 201 4.74 2.39 -0.50
N ASP A 202 5.38 2.41 -1.66
CA ASP A 202 5.52 3.62 -2.50
C ASP A 202 6.23 4.79 -1.79
N ASN A 203 7.19 4.47 -0.91
CA ASN A 203 8.05 5.43 -0.21
C ASN A 203 7.25 6.48 0.59
N PHE A 204 7.72 7.73 0.61
CA PHE A 204 7.07 8.83 1.31
C PHE A 204 5.66 9.12 0.77
N TYR A 205 5.43 8.89 -0.53
CA TYR A 205 4.12 9.13 -1.14
C TYR A 205 3.06 8.18 -0.59
N GLY A 206 3.32 6.87 -0.54
CA GLY A 206 2.35 5.92 0.01
C GLY A 206 2.19 6.09 1.53
N TYR A 207 3.25 6.46 2.25
CA TYR A 207 3.16 6.87 3.65
C TYR A 207 2.20 8.03 3.86
N LYS A 208 2.40 9.14 3.14
CA LYS A 208 1.55 10.33 3.19
C LYS A 208 0.11 10.00 2.78
N THR A 209 -0.05 9.21 1.71
CA THR A 209 -1.35 8.77 1.20
C THR A 209 -2.13 8.01 2.26
N TRP A 210 -1.49 7.10 2.99
CA TRP A 210 -2.17 6.37 4.05
C TRP A 210 -2.57 7.29 5.22
N TRP A 211 -1.66 8.14 5.70
CA TRP A 211 -1.98 9.06 6.80
C TRP A 211 -3.03 10.12 6.44
N ASN A 212 -3.16 10.48 5.16
CA ASN A 212 -4.22 11.37 4.70
C ASN A 212 -5.64 10.80 4.84
N LYS A 213 -5.77 9.47 4.98
CA LYS A 213 -7.05 8.77 5.21
C LYS A 213 -7.46 8.82 6.68
N VAL A 214 -6.48 8.85 7.58
CA VAL A 214 -6.69 8.95 9.02
C VAL A 214 -7.09 10.38 9.33
N ASP A 215 -8.24 10.59 9.98
CA ASP A 215 -8.66 11.89 10.50
C ASP A 215 -7.95 12.22 11.81
N TRP A 216 -8.03 11.32 12.78
CA TRP A 216 -7.44 11.51 14.11
C TRP A 216 -6.96 10.20 14.72
N ILE A 217 -5.97 10.28 15.61
CA ILE A 217 -5.36 9.13 16.28
C ILE A 217 -5.43 9.33 17.79
N VAL A 218 -5.91 8.32 18.51
CA VAL A 218 -5.92 8.27 19.96
C VAL A 218 -4.95 7.18 20.43
N ILE A 219 -4.10 7.50 21.41
CA ILE A 219 -3.27 6.50 22.10
C ILE A 219 -4.01 6.09 23.37
N ASP A 220 -4.58 4.89 23.37
CA ASP A 220 -5.33 4.36 24.51
C ASP A 220 -4.39 3.89 25.61
N LYS A 221 -3.30 3.22 25.23
CA LYS A 221 -2.31 2.68 26.17
C LYS A 221 -0.92 2.67 25.56
N ILE A 222 0.07 2.94 26.40
CA ILE A 222 1.49 2.79 26.05
C ILE A 222 2.25 2.22 27.25
N LYS A 223 3.03 1.17 27.00
CA LYS A 223 3.82 0.48 28.02
C LYS A 223 5.22 0.18 27.46
N PRO A 224 6.30 0.71 28.05
CA PRO A 224 7.64 0.22 27.74
C PRO A 224 7.75 -1.23 28.21
N ILE A 225 8.21 -2.12 27.33
CA ILE A 225 8.48 -3.53 27.65
C ILE A 225 9.93 -3.68 28.09
N ARG A 226 10.86 -3.10 27.32
CA ARG A 226 12.31 -3.27 27.51
C ARG A 226 13.03 -2.03 26.99
N GLN A 227 14.12 -1.65 27.66
CA GLN A 227 15.03 -0.60 27.20
C GLN A 227 16.46 -0.96 27.59
N GLU A 228 17.35 -1.03 26.60
CA GLU A 228 18.75 -1.42 26.78
C GLU A 228 19.63 -0.55 25.89
N GLY A 229 20.46 0.29 26.50
CA GLY A 229 21.36 1.20 25.79
C GLY A 229 20.61 2.10 24.80
N ASN A 230 20.84 1.85 23.51
CA ASN A 230 20.24 2.59 22.38
C ASN A 230 19.05 1.86 21.75
N ARG A 231 18.51 0.79 22.36
CA ARG A 231 17.33 0.08 21.85
C ARG A 231 16.21 0.06 22.87
N ALA A 232 14.97 0.08 22.39
CA ALA A 232 13.80 -0.06 23.23
C ALA A 232 12.66 -0.78 22.52
N ILE A 233 11.80 -1.41 23.30
CA ILE A 233 10.57 -2.06 22.85
C ILE A 233 9.41 -1.45 23.61
N VAL A 234 8.42 -0.97 22.87
CA VAL A 234 7.22 -0.33 23.43
C VAL A 234 5.99 -1.02 22.88
N LYS A 235 5.06 -1.39 23.76
CA LYS A 235 3.74 -1.90 23.40
C LYS A 235 2.71 -0.79 23.50
N ILE A 236 1.91 -0.62 22.46
CA ILE A 236 0.86 0.39 22.42
C ILE A 236 -0.48 -0.20 21.98
N SER A 237 -1.55 0.43 22.43
CA SER A 237 -2.89 0.29 21.89
C SER A 237 -3.33 1.67 21.43
N LEU A 238 -3.94 1.72 20.25
CA LEU A 238 -4.32 2.97 19.61
C LEU A 238 -5.60 2.78 18.83
N THR A 239 -6.27 3.89 18.58
CA THR A 239 -7.50 3.97 17.81
C THR A 239 -7.32 4.99 16.69
N TYR A 240 -7.49 4.56 15.43
CA TYR A 240 -7.53 5.45 14.27
C TYR A 240 -8.99 5.80 13.96
N GLN A 241 -9.30 7.08 13.94
CA GLN A 241 -10.50 7.60 13.30
C GLN A 241 -10.16 7.93 11.85
N LEU A 242 -10.88 7.37 10.90
CA LEU A 242 -10.71 7.63 9.48
C LEU A 242 -11.69 8.72 9.02
N LYS A 243 -11.33 9.43 7.95
CA LYS A 243 -12.17 10.52 7.39
C LYS A 243 -13.52 10.05 6.85
N ASN A 244 -13.65 8.78 6.52
CA ASN A 244 -14.91 8.16 6.12
C ASN A 244 -15.79 7.73 7.32
N GLY A 245 -15.44 8.15 8.54
CA GLY A 245 -16.18 7.82 9.76
C GLY A 245 -15.89 6.44 10.35
N CYS A 246 -15.03 5.63 9.71
CA CYS A 246 -14.60 4.35 10.28
C CYS A 246 -13.66 4.54 11.47
N THR A 247 -13.75 3.62 12.43
CA THR A 247 -12.76 3.48 13.50
C THR A 247 -11.98 2.17 13.33
N ILE A 248 -10.65 2.23 13.41
CA ILE A 248 -9.78 1.05 13.46
C ILE A 248 -9.10 1.01 14.82
N GLU A 249 -9.37 -0.02 15.60
CA GLU A 249 -8.71 -0.27 16.87
C GLU A 249 -7.51 -1.21 16.62
N ASP A 250 -6.31 -0.80 17.02
CA ASP A 250 -5.07 -1.55 16.84
C ASP A 250 -4.46 -1.84 18.21
N TYR A 251 -4.85 -2.97 18.77
CA TYR A 251 -4.47 -3.41 20.10
C TYR A 251 -3.12 -4.10 20.09
N ASN A 252 -2.34 -3.90 21.15
CA ASN A 252 -1.12 -4.68 21.42
C ASN A 252 -0.03 -4.54 20.34
N LYS A 253 0.01 -3.43 19.61
CA LYS A 253 1.05 -3.13 18.62
C LYS A 253 2.40 -2.97 19.31
N ILE A 254 3.43 -3.61 18.77
CA ILE A 254 4.78 -3.53 19.33
C ILE A 254 5.65 -2.71 18.39
N PHE A 255 6.31 -1.70 18.93
CA PHE A 255 7.34 -0.92 18.25
C PHE A 255 8.72 -1.23 18.80
N HIS A 256 9.66 -1.41 17.89
CA HIS A 256 11.08 -1.38 18.17
C HIS A 256 11.58 0.03 17.90
N LEU A 257 12.38 0.57 18.80
CA LEU A 257 12.97 1.89 18.68
C LEU A 257 14.48 1.81 18.80
N VAL A 258 15.16 2.67 18.05
CA VAL A 258 16.60 2.90 18.18
C VAL A 258 16.85 4.37 18.53
N PHE A 259 17.78 4.61 19.43
CA PHE A 259 18.20 5.94 19.83
C PHE A 259 19.29 6.43 18.89
N LYS A 260 19.04 7.57 18.25
CA LYS A 260 20.02 8.28 17.43
C LYS A 260 20.71 9.34 18.28
N GLU A 261 21.99 9.12 18.55
CA GLU A 261 22.79 10.04 19.37
C GLU A 261 22.99 11.40 18.70
N ASN A 262 23.22 11.41 17.37
CA ASN A 262 23.42 12.64 16.60
C ASN A 262 22.21 13.59 16.62
N THR A 263 20.99 13.04 16.72
CA THR A 263 19.75 13.84 16.83
C THR A 263 19.16 13.80 18.23
N ASN A 264 19.86 13.18 19.19
CA ASN A 264 19.44 12.98 20.57
C ASN A 264 17.98 12.50 20.69
N SER A 265 17.54 11.61 19.79
CA SER A 265 16.13 11.26 19.60
C SER A 265 15.93 9.77 19.37
N TRP A 266 14.85 9.22 19.93
CA TRP A 266 14.39 7.88 19.56
C TRP A 266 13.63 7.94 18.24
N ILE A 267 13.91 7.00 17.34
CA ILE A 267 13.19 6.81 16.09
C ILE A 267 12.54 5.41 16.04
N LEU A 268 11.49 5.27 15.25
CA LEU A 268 10.82 3.99 15.03
C LEU A 268 11.62 3.15 14.05
N ASP A 269 11.98 1.94 14.48
CA ASP A 269 12.86 1.05 13.74
C ASP A 269 12.12 -0.12 13.09
N ASP A 270 11.17 -0.72 13.83
CA ASP A 270 10.28 -1.75 13.30
C ASP A 270 8.93 -1.71 14.01
N LYS A 271 7.93 -2.39 13.43
CA LYS A 271 6.66 -2.69 14.07
C LYS A 271 6.25 -4.14 13.83
N LEU A 272 5.69 -4.75 14.86
CA LEU A 272 4.99 -6.04 14.76
C LEU A 272 3.49 -5.79 14.78
N LYS A 273 2.75 -6.56 13.98
CA LYS A 273 1.29 -6.45 13.90
C LYS A 273 0.68 -6.77 15.26
N GLY A 274 -0.14 -5.83 15.74
CA GLY A 274 -1.06 -6.08 16.84
C GLY A 274 -2.34 -6.77 16.37
N GLY A 275 -3.28 -6.98 17.29
CA GLY A 275 -4.63 -7.34 16.94
C GLY A 275 -5.37 -6.09 16.46
N SER A 276 -5.59 -5.96 15.15
CA SER A 276 -6.41 -4.86 14.61
C SER A 276 -7.84 -5.33 14.38
N ALA A 277 -8.82 -4.61 14.92
CA ALA A 277 -10.25 -4.83 14.71
C ALA A 277 -10.84 -3.57 14.06
N PRO A 278 -11.28 -3.64 12.79
CA PRO A 278 -12.03 -2.55 12.18
C PRO A 278 -13.43 -2.52 12.80
N ASN A 279 -13.80 -1.40 13.42
CA ASN A 279 -15.17 -1.09 13.81
C ASN A 279 -15.72 -0.05 12.82
N CYS A 280 -15.98 -0.51 11.60
CA CYS A 280 -16.65 0.27 10.58
C CYS A 280 -18.15 -0.06 10.62
N ARG A 281 -18.92 0.67 11.42
CA ARG A 281 -20.32 0.93 11.07
C ARG A 281 -20.33 2.10 10.09
N SER A 282 -19.99 1.86 8.82
CA SER A 282 -20.26 2.86 7.79
C SER A 282 -21.77 2.90 7.57
N GLN A 283 -22.45 3.83 8.23
CA GLN A 283 -23.75 4.30 7.74
C GLN A 283 -23.46 5.09 6.47
N GLY A 284 -23.52 4.43 5.30
CA GLY A 284 -23.47 5.14 4.02
C GLY A 284 -23.18 4.28 2.77
N GLU A 285 -22.24 3.34 2.81
CA GLU A 285 -21.74 2.72 1.56
C GLU A 285 -21.63 1.18 1.59
N ALA A 286 -21.43 0.57 2.77
CA ALA A 286 -21.37 -0.89 2.85
C ALA A 286 -22.78 -1.46 2.89
N ASN A 287 -23.15 -2.21 1.85
CA ASN A 287 -24.46 -2.85 1.67
C ASN A 287 -24.39 -4.39 1.82
N ALA A 288 -23.27 -4.91 2.31
CA ALA A 288 -23.08 -6.34 2.54
C ALA A 288 -22.03 -6.66 3.63
N THR A 289 -22.13 -7.86 4.18
CA THR A 289 -21.20 -8.48 5.14
C THR A 289 -20.55 -9.71 4.52
N ILE A 290 -19.26 -9.92 4.80
CA ILE A 290 -18.59 -11.17 4.46
C ILE A 290 -18.94 -12.25 5.48
N VAL A 291 -19.48 -13.37 5.01
CA VAL A 291 -19.96 -14.48 5.85
C VAL A 291 -19.31 -15.81 5.47
N THR A 292 -19.49 -16.80 6.33
CA THR A 292 -19.03 -18.18 6.12
C THR A 292 -20.04 -19.14 6.75
N THR A 293 -20.20 -20.32 6.14
CA THR A 293 -20.92 -21.44 6.76
C THR A 293 -20.00 -22.30 7.62
N ASP A 294 -18.68 -22.17 7.45
CA ASP A 294 -17.68 -22.87 8.26
C ASP A 294 -17.12 -21.94 9.34
N PRO A 295 -17.39 -22.22 10.64
CA PRO A 295 -16.93 -21.39 11.76
C PRO A 295 -15.42 -21.45 11.98
N THR A 296 -14.71 -22.39 11.35
CA THR A 296 -13.25 -22.54 11.48
C THR A 296 -12.46 -21.68 10.49
N GLU A 297 -13.13 -21.04 9.52
CA GLU A 297 -12.49 -20.22 8.50
C GLU A 297 -12.59 -18.71 8.80
N PRO A 298 -11.51 -18.05 9.31
CA PRO A 298 -11.57 -16.64 9.69
C PRO A 298 -11.45 -15.67 8.50
N ILE A 299 -11.12 -16.16 7.29
CA ILE A 299 -10.80 -15.35 6.12
C ILE A 299 -11.31 -15.97 4.81
N LYS A 300 -11.61 -15.13 3.82
CA LYS A 300 -11.98 -15.52 2.45
C LYS A 300 -11.10 -14.81 1.42
N ASN A 301 -11.01 -15.38 0.23
CA ASN A 301 -10.23 -14.83 -0.86
C ASN A 301 -11.08 -13.87 -1.70
N VAL A 302 -10.54 -12.67 -1.89
CA VAL A 302 -10.99 -11.69 -2.89
C VAL A 302 -10.05 -11.79 -4.07
N ARG A 303 -10.59 -11.83 -5.29
CA ARG A 303 -9.87 -12.16 -6.52
C ARG A 303 -9.91 -11.02 -7.55
N SER A 304 -9.02 -11.03 -8.53
CA SER A 304 -9.00 -10.05 -9.63
C SER A 304 -10.15 -10.27 -10.61
N SER A 305 -10.66 -11.51 -10.70
CA SER A 305 -11.70 -11.95 -11.63
C SER A 305 -12.68 -12.92 -10.96
N PRO A 306 -13.92 -13.07 -11.47
CA PRO A 306 -14.90 -14.02 -10.96
C PRO A 306 -14.56 -15.43 -11.47
N ASN A 307 -13.52 -16.05 -10.91
CA ASN A 307 -13.13 -17.42 -11.24
C ASN A 307 -12.48 -18.12 -10.04
N THR A 308 -12.45 -19.45 -10.09
CA THR A 308 -11.85 -20.29 -9.05
C THR A 308 -10.35 -20.53 -9.26
N ASP A 309 -9.80 -20.13 -10.41
CA ASP A 309 -8.40 -20.39 -10.80
C ASP A 309 -7.43 -19.78 -9.78
N GLY A 310 -6.49 -20.59 -9.30
CA GLY A 310 -5.71 -20.38 -8.07
C GLY A 310 -4.91 -19.07 -7.99
N ASP A 311 -4.54 -18.49 -9.13
CA ASP A 311 -3.51 -17.44 -9.19
C ASP A 311 -4.05 -16.00 -9.15
N ASN A 312 -5.36 -15.82 -8.95
CA ASN A 312 -6.02 -14.52 -9.06
C ASN A 312 -6.34 -13.84 -7.73
N ILE A 313 -5.75 -14.25 -6.60
CA ILE A 313 -6.09 -13.68 -5.29
C ILE A 313 -5.46 -12.30 -5.12
N VAL A 314 -6.30 -11.26 -5.06
CA VAL A 314 -5.85 -9.87 -4.81
C VAL A 314 -5.79 -9.55 -3.31
N LYS A 315 -6.61 -10.22 -2.49
CA LYS A 315 -6.65 -10.00 -1.04
C LYS A 315 -7.26 -11.18 -0.29
N LYS A 316 -6.87 -11.37 0.97
CA LYS A 316 -7.63 -12.14 1.96
C LYS A 316 -8.43 -11.18 2.86
N ILE A 317 -9.74 -11.35 2.94
CA ILE A 317 -10.68 -10.52 3.72
C ILE A 317 -11.22 -11.33 4.91
N ARG A 318 -11.46 -10.70 6.06
CA ARG A 318 -11.96 -11.39 7.25
C ARG A 318 -13.46 -11.57 7.20
N ILE A 319 -13.96 -12.65 7.81
CA ILE A 319 -15.39 -12.81 8.10
C ILE A 319 -15.86 -11.66 9.01
N GLY A 320 -17.09 -11.19 8.79
CA GLY A 320 -17.68 -10.02 9.46
C GLY A 320 -17.26 -8.68 8.85
N SER A 321 -16.37 -8.66 7.85
CA SER A 321 -16.01 -7.41 7.18
C SER A 321 -17.20 -6.83 6.44
N ARG A 322 -17.43 -5.53 6.59
CA ARG A 322 -18.42 -4.77 5.84
C ARG A 322 -17.85 -4.32 4.51
N VAL A 323 -18.57 -4.57 3.42
CA VAL A 323 -18.15 -4.28 2.05
C VAL A 323 -19.28 -3.66 1.26
N GLU A 324 -18.92 -2.95 0.20
CA GLU A 324 -19.87 -2.47 -0.80
C GLU A 324 -19.88 -3.45 -1.98
N VAL A 325 -21.04 -3.97 -2.35
CA VAL A 325 -21.25 -4.72 -3.58
C VAL A 325 -21.42 -3.73 -4.73
N LEU A 326 -20.43 -3.68 -5.62
CA LEU A 326 -20.39 -2.81 -6.79
C LEU A 326 -21.07 -3.43 -8.00
N LYS A 327 -20.94 -4.75 -8.17
CA LYS A 327 -21.44 -5.48 -9.35
C LYS A 327 -21.68 -6.95 -9.05
N GLU A 328 -22.71 -7.53 -9.65
CA GLU A 328 -22.91 -8.98 -9.71
C GLU A 328 -22.37 -9.54 -11.04
N GLY A 329 -21.80 -10.74 -10.99
CA GLY A 329 -21.33 -11.47 -12.16
C GLY A 329 -21.42 -12.97 -11.93
N ARG A 330 -21.15 -13.72 -12.99
CA ARG A 330 -21.09 -15.19 -12.93
C ARG A 330 -19.84 -15.68 -13.63
N ASP A 331 -19.32 -16.81 -13.17
CA ASP A 331 -18.21 -17.48 -13.85
C ASP A 331 -18.70 -18.43 -14.95
N ARG A 332 -17.76 -19.10 -15.64
CA ARG A 332 -18.06 -20.06 -16.71
C ARG A 332 -18.87 -21.27 -16.25
N THR A 333 -18.86 -21.56 -14.95
CA THR A 333 -19.59 -22.66 -14.31
C THR A 333 -20.91 -22.19 -13.70
N ASN A 334 -21.34 -20.96 -14.02
CA ASN A 334 -22.58 -20.34 -13.57
C ASN A 334 -22.66 -20.04 -12.05
N HIS A 335 -21.55 -20.10 -11.31
CA HIS A 335 -21.53 -19.68 -9.90
C HIS A 335 -21.61 -18.15 -9.80
N ARG A 336 -22.33 -17.66 -8.79
CA ARG A 336 -22.49 -16.22 -8.53
C ARG A 336 -21.22 -15.64 -7.89
N TRP A 337 -20.83 -14.46 -8.35
CA TRP A 337 -19.73 -13.67 -7.81
C TRP A 337 -20.16 -12.21 -7.63
N TYR A 338 -19.63 -11.55 -6.60
CA TYR A 338 -19.79 -10.12 -6.41
C TYR A 338 -18.46 -9.42 -6.54
N LYS A 339 -18.42 -8.35 -7.35
CA LYS A 339 -17.35 -7.36 -7.30
C LYS A 339 -17.63 -6.48 -6.10
N ILE A 340 -16.73 -6.53 -5.12
CA ILE A 340 -16.84 -5.77 -3.88
C ILE A 340 -15.79 -4.67 -3.82
N TYR A 341 -16.08 -3.64 -3.05
CA TYR A 341 -15.13 -2.67 -2.54
C TYR A 341 -15.02 -2.85 -1.03
N ASP A 342 -13.80 -3.10 -0.56
CA ASP A 342 -13.50 -3.20 0.87
C ASP A 342 -12.95 -1.86 1.37
N PRO A 343 -13.75 -1.05 2.10
CA PRO A 343 -13.34 0.28 2.56
C PRO A 343 -12.15 0.24 3.53
N SER A 344 -11.89 -0.89 4.21
CA SER A 344 -10.75 -1.02 5.12
C SER A 344 -9.40 -1.09 4.38
N SER A 345 -9.42 -1.45 3.10
CA SER A 345 -8.20 -1.63 2.29
C SER A 345 -8.23 -0.95 0.94
N GLU A 346 -9.38 -0.39 0.56
CA GLU A 346 -9.67 0.23 -0.73
C GLU A 346 -9.42 -0.69 -1.93
N ILE A 347 -9.41 -1.99 -1.69
CA ILE A 347 -9.24 -2.98 -2.75
C ILE A 347 -10.61 -3.31 -3.33
N ARG A 348 -10.65 -3.36 -4.65
CA ARG A 348 -11.76 -3.92 -5.42
C ARG A 348 -11.38 -5.31 -5.88
N GLY A 349 -12.35 -6.22 -5.86
CA GLY A 349 -12.16 -7.54 -6.40
C GLY A 349 -13.42 -8.39 -6.30
N TRP A 350 -13.33 -9.60 -6.81
CA TRP A 350 -14.42 -10.55 -6.90
C TRP A 350 -14.36 -11.54 -5.75
N ILE A 351 -15.49 -11.77 -5.10
CA ILE A 351 -15.65 -12.80 -4.08
C ILE A 351 -16.84 -13.68 -4.44
N ALA A 352 -16.75 -14.97 -4.11
CA ALA A 352 -17.83 -15.91 -4.37
C ALA A 352 -19.09 -15.48 -3.61
N GLY A 353 -20.24 -15.53 -4.27
CA GLY A 353 -21.50 -14.98 -3.77
C GLY A 353 -21.97 -15.62 -2.47
N GLN A 354 -21.61 -16.89 -2.23
CA GLN A 354 -21.92 -17.61 -0.99
C GLN A 354 -21.23 -17.05 0.26
N PHE A 355 -20.24 -16.16 0.10
CA PHE A 355 -19.52 -15.52 1.21
C PHE A 355 -19.96 -14.06 1.41
N VAL A 356 -21.06 -13.63 0.78
CA VAL A 356 -21.57 -12.27 0.86
C VAL A 356 -23.04 -12.31 1.24
N GLU A 357 -23.35 -11.78 2.41
CA GLU A 357 -24.71 -11.51 2.86
C GLU A 357 -25.01 -10.03 2.59
N ARG A 358 -25.99 -9.75 1.73
CA ARG A 358 -26.44 -8.37 1.47
C ARG A 358 -27.44 -7.96 2.55
N ASP A 359 -27.45 -6.68 2.88
CA ASP A 359 -28.37 -6.09 3.87
C ASP A 359 -29.85 -6.15 3.45
#